data_AF-A0A0B2SP81-F1
#
_entry.id   AF-A0A0B2SP81-F1
#
_cell.length_a   1.000
_cell.length_b   1.000
_cell.length_c   1.000
_cell.angle_alpha   90.00
_cell.angle_beta   90.00
_cell.angle_gamma   90.00
#
_symmetry.space_group_name_H-M   'P 1'
#
loop_
_entity.id
_entity.type
_entity.pdbx_description
1 polymer ?
#
loop_
_entity_poly.entity_id
_entity_poly.type
_entity_poly.pdbx_seq_one_letter_code
_entity_poly.pdbx_strand_id
1 'polypeptide(L)'
;MAATRPVQCLLRRVCRGSRSFGVATEVNASSSSSSQKIIDKEYEHSAHNYHPLPIVFSQAKGTSVWDPEGNKYLDFLSGYSAVNQGHCHPKILKALQEQAQRLTVSSRAFYNDRFPVFAEYVTNMFGYDMVLPMNTGAEGVETALKLARKWGYEKKRIPKDEAIIVSCCGCFHGRTLGVISLSCDNEATRGFGPLLPGNLKVDFGDAEALERIFKEKGEHIAAFILEPIQGEAGVIFPPDGYLKAVRDICSKYNVLMIADEIQTGLFYLLSIPPCITVLTVILGKALGGGVIPVSAVLADKDVMLCIQPGQHGSTFGGNPMASAVAIASLEVIKNERLVESLDEIQQGSKVLADVLEIDLPKLQKTKPKDAAPVASSACDRCGRVLY
;
A
#
# COMPACT_ATOMS: atom_id res chain seq x y z
N MET A 1 -38.90 -18.16 -49.29
CA MET A 1 -39.39 -16.84 -49.74
C MET A 1 -38.26 -15.84 -49.55
N ALA A 2 -37.93 -15.18 -50.66
CA ALA A 2 -36.97 -14.09 -50.86
C ALA A 2 -37.18 -12.90 -49.90
N ALA A 3 -36.31 -11.90 -49.73
CA ALA A 3 -34.88 -11.66 -49.96
C ALA A 3 -34.62 -10.20 -49.54
N THR A 4 -33.34 -9.83 -49.37
CA THR A 4 -32.74 -8.50 -49.64
C THR A 4 -33.07 -7.26 -48.76
N ARG A 5 -32.00 -6.65 -48.22
CA ARG A 5 -31.86 -5.20 -47.88
C ARG A 5 -31.68 -4.37 -49.19
N PRO A 6 -32.01 -3.06 -49.24
CA PRO A 6 -31.03 -1.95 -49.02
C PRO A 6 -31.64 -0.65 -48.37
N VAL A 7 -30.90 0.14 -47.57
CA VAL A 7 -30.24 1.46 -47.86
C VAL A 7 -31.19 2.47 -48.55
N GLN A 8 -31.57 3.66 -48.02
CA GLN A 8 -30.77 4.89 -47.80
C GLN A 8 -31.63 6.06 -47.20
N CYS A 9 -31.00 6.91 -46.38
CA CYS A 9 -31.18 8.38 -46.18
C CYS A 9 -32.57 9.03 -45.94
N LEU A 10 -32.75 9.76 -44.82
CA LEU A 10 -32.79 11.24 -44.79
C LEU A 10 -32.91 11.83 -43.37
N LEU A 11 -32.23 12.98 -43.20
CA LEU A 11 -32.11 13.89 -42.07
C LEU A 11 -33.43 14.28 -41.35
N ARG A 12 -33.37 14.40 -40.00
CA ARG A 12 -33.68 15.66 -39.26
C ARG A 12 -33.46 15.54 -37.73
N ARG A 13 -32.42 16.26 -37.28
CA ARG A 13 -32.31 17.15 -36.10
C ARG A 13 -32.98 16.80 -34.75
N VAL A 14 -32.10 16.80 -33.74
CA VAL A 14 -32.17 17.60 -32.48
C VAL A 14 -32.99 17.03 -31.32
N CYS A 15 -32.26 16.45 -30.34
CA CYS A 15 -32.23 16.87 -28.92
C CYS A 15 -31.50 15.81 -28.09
N ARG A 16 -30.17 15.91 -27.99
CA ARG A 16 -29.42 15.28 -26.88
C ARG A 16 -29.35 16.32 -25.77
N GLY A 17 -30.06 16.07 -24.67
CA GLY A 17 -29.95 16.86 -23.45
C GLY A 17 -28.59 16.63 -22.80
N SER A 18 -27.69 17.59 -22.94
CA SER A 18 -26.56 17.78 -22.05
C SER A 18 -27.08 18.34 -20.72
N ARG A 19 -26.92 17.60 -19.63
CA ARG A 19 -27.03 18.19 -18.30
C ARG A 19 -25.77 19.02 -18.05
N SER A 20 -25.87 20.29 -18.41
CA SER A 20 -24.97 21.36 -17.99
C SER A 20 -25.20 21.64 -16.50
N PHE A 21 -24.19 21.39 -15.67
CA PHE A 21 -24.02 22.14 -14.41
C PHE A 21 -23.09 23.31 -14.71
N GLY A 22 -23.65 24.34 -15.34
CA GLY A 22 -22.99 25.62 -15.54
C GLY A 22 -23.72 26.69 -14.75
N VAL A 23 -23.21 27.05 -13.58
CA VAL A 23 -23.41 28.40 -13.07
C VAL A 23 -22.54 29.28 -13.96
N ALA A 24 -23.18 30.00 -14.89
CA ALA A 24 -22.52 31.00 -15.71
C ALA A 24 -22.01 32.11 -14.79
N THR A 25 -20.74 32.01 -14.41
CA THR A 25 -19.96 33.14 -13.90
C THR A 25 -19.30 33.78 -15.11
N GLU A 26 -19.44 35.10 -15.21
CA GLU A 26 -18.75 35.91 -16.20
C GLU A 26 -17.27 35.55 -16.19
N VAL A 27 -16.78 35.03 -17.32
CA VAL A 27 -15.36 34.74 -17.53
C VAL A 27 -14.66 36.08 -17.71
N ASN A 28 -14.33 36.71 -16.58
CA ASN A 28 -13.18 37.59 -16.56
C ASN A 28 -11.98 36.74 -17.00
N ALA A 29 -11.25 37.19 -18.01
CA ALA A 29 -9.98 36.62 -18.43
C ALA A 29 -8.91 36.87 -17.35
N SER A 30 -9.13 36.34 -16.15
CA SER A 30 -8.09 36.18 -15.14
C SER A 30 -7.19 35.05 -15.62
N SER A 31 -5.90 35.30 -15.70
CA SER A 31 -4.92 34.27 -16.03
C SER A 31 -5.16 33.02 -15.17
N SER A 32 -5.43 31.87 -15.81
CA SER A 32 -5.56 30.58 -15.12
C SER A 32 -4.40 30.36 -14.13
N SER A 33 -4.73 29.89 -12.92
CA SER A 33 -3.75 29.67 -11.86
C SER A 33 -2.67 28.67 -12.30
N SER A 34 -1.52 28.68 -11.65
CA SER A 34 -0.44 27.73 -11.95
C SER A 34 -0.90 26.30 -11.70
N SER A 35 -1.65 26.07 -10.61
CA SER A 35 -2.28 24.79 -10.30
C SER A 35 -3.23 24.32 -11.40
N GLN A 36 -4.14 25.17 -11.88
CA GLN A 36 -5.13 24.78 -12.89
C GLN A 36 -4.44 24.39 -14.21
N LYS A 37 -3.42 25.13 -14.64
CA LYS A 37 -2.63 24.78 -15.82
C LYS A 37 -1.93 23.41 -15.71
N ILE A 38 -1.51 23.02 -14.50
CA ILE A 38 -0.89 21.70 -14.27
C ILE A 38 -1.95 20.60 -14.32
N ILE A 39 -3.11 20.82 -13.68
CA ILE A 39 -4.26 19.90 -13.73
C ILE A 39 -4.73 19.69 -15.17
N ASP A 40 -4.84 20.75 -15.96
CA ASP A 40 -5.25 20.68 -17.37
C ASP A 40 -4.26 19.84 -18.19
N LYS A 41 -2.94 20.00 -17.95
CA LYS A 41 -1.91 19.17 -18.61
C LYS A 41 -2.02 17.69 -18.23
N GLU A 42 -2.26 17.39 -16.95
CA GLU A 42 -2.48 16.00 -16.53
C GLU A 42 -3.72 15.42 -17.21
N TYR A 43 -4.81 16.20 -17.26
CA TYR A 43 -6.03 15.78 -17.95
C TYR A 43 -5.82 15.54 -19.45
N GLU A 44 -5.03 16.36 -20.13
CA GLU A 44 -4.74 16.21 -21.56
C GLU A 44 -3.81 15.04 -21.88
N HIS A 45 -2.87 14.71 -20.98
CA HIS A 45 -1.76 13.81 -21.29
C HIS A 45 -1.71 12.51 -20.48
N SER A 46 -2.51 12.38 -19.41
CA SER A 46 -2.53 11.20 -18.53
C SER A 46 -3.77 10.33 -18.76
N ALA A 47 -3.67 9.06 -18.35
CA ALA A 47 -4.83 8.18 -18.28
C ALA A 47 -5.75 8.60 -17.12
N HIS A 48 -7.06 8.56 -17.34
CA HIS A 48 -8.06 9.02 -16.36
C HIS A 48 -8.52 7.89 -15.42
N ASN A 49 -7.57 7.10 -14.92
CA ASN A 49 -7.83 5.99 -14.00
C ASN A 49 -7.83 6.40 -12.51
N TYR A 50 -7.69 7.69 -12.23
CA TYR A 50 -7.81 8.30 -10.91
C TYR A 50 -8.81 9.46 -10.95
N HIS A 51 -9.33 9.84 -9.79
CA HIS A 51 -10.12 11.06 -9.58
C HIS A 51 -9.45 11.95 -8.53
N PRO A 52 -8.35 12.67 -8.88
CA PRO A 52 -7.61 13.47 -7.91
C PRO A 52 -8.44 14.63 -7.34
N LEU A 53 -8.15 15.01 -6.09
CA LEU A 53 -8.61 16.29 -5.56
C LEU A 53 -7.93 17.43 -6.36
N PRO A 54 -8.59 18.58 -6.55
CA PRO A 54 -8.03 19.69 -7.33
C PRO A 54 -6.98 20.50 -6.53
N ILE A 55 -5.95 19.81 -6.03
CA ILE A 55 -4.82 20.36 -5.27
C ILE A 55 -3.53 19.83 -5.90
N VAL A 56 -2.59 20.72 -6.21
CA VAL A 56 -1.29 20.36 -6.78
C VAL A 56 -0.23 20.41 -5.70
N PHE A 57 0.44 19.29 -5.43
CA PHE A 57 1.61 19.29 -4.53
C PHE A 57 2.85 19.71 -5.33
N SER A 58 3.44 20.85 -4.97
CA SER A 58 4.64 21.41 -5.63
C SER A 58 5.89 21.28 -4.75
N GLN A 59 5.73 21.49 -3.44
CA GLN A 59 6.78 21.33 -2.44
C GLN A 59 6.23 20.62 -1.22
N ALA A 60 7.08 19.89 -0.50
CA ALA A 60 6.67 19.19 0.71
C ALA A 60 7.82 19.05 1.70
N LYS A 61 7.51 19.12 2.99
CA LYS A 61 8.44 18.98 4.10
C LYS A 61 7.70 18.54 5.36
N GLY A 62 8.13 17.43 5.96
CA GLY A 62 7.49 16.88 7.15
C GLY A 62 6.03 16.53 6.83
N THR A 63 5.09 17.08 7.60
CA THR A 63 3.64 16.87 7.39
C THR A 63 3.00 17.90 6.46
N SER A 64 3.78 18.86 5.96
CA SER A 64 3.27 20.00 5.22
C SER A 64 3.56 19.90 3.73
N VAL A 65 2.61 20.37 2.93
CA VAL A 65 2.72 20.47 1.47
C VAL A 65 2.31 21.86 1.01
N TRP A 66 2.88 22.32 -0.09
CA TRP A 66 2.61 23.61 -0.70
C TRP A 66 2.25 23.46 -2.17
N ASP A 67 1.24 24.20 -2.60
CA ASP A 67 0.89 24.31 -4.00
C ASP A 67 1.77 25.35 -4.74
N PRO A 68 1.72 25.43 -6.08
CA PRO A 68 2.42 26.44 -6.87
C PRO A 68 2.09 27.89 -6.51
N GLU A 69 0.93 28.16 -5.92
CA GLU A 69 0.51 29.46 -5.43
C GLU A 69 1.09 29.79 -4.04
N GLY A 70 1.70 28.82 -3.36
CA GLY A 70 2.28 28.95 -2.02
C GLY A 70 1.30 28.68 -0.87
N ASN A 71 0.09 28.20 -1.16
CA ASN A 71 -0.85 27.77 -0.13
C ASN A 71 -0.31 26.52 0.57
N LYS A 72 -0.35 26.53 1.90
CA LYS A 72 0.17 25.45 2.74
C LYS A 72 -0.97 24.56 3.23
N TYR A 73 -0.80 23.26 3.12
CA TYR A 73 -1.73 22.23 3.60
C TYR A 73 -1.02 21.27 4.55
N LEU A 74 -1.80 20.64 5.43
CA LEU A 74 -1.37 19.46 6.18
C LEU A 74 -1.81 18.21 5.43
N ASP A 75 -0.89 17.30 5.16
CA ASP A 75 -1.17 16.06 4.44
C ASP A 75 -1.62 14.95 5.40
N PHE A 76 -2.93 14.76 5.50
CA PHE A 76 -3.55 13.67 6.27
C PHE A 76 -3.70 12.37 5.48
N LEU A 77 -3.35 12.34 4.19
CA LEU A 77 -3.36 11.12 3.39
C LEU A 77 -2.00 10.40 3.45
N SER A 78 -0.90 11.17 3.51
CA SER A 78 0.47 10.66 3.60
C SER A 78 0.79 9.60 2.54
N GLY A 79 0.28 9.79 1.33
CA GLY A 79 0.44 8.85 0.21
C GLY A 79 -0.09 7.44 0.51
N TYR A 80 -1.25 7.33 1.16
CA TYR A 80 -1.83 6.05 1.61
C TYR A 80 -0.90 5.29 2.57
N SER A 81 -0.24 6.01 3.48
CA SER A 81 0.80 5.52 4.41
C SER A 81 2.17 5.22 3.78
N ALA A 82 2.48 5.82 2.63
CA ALA A 82 3.81 5.73 2.02
C ALA A 82 4.84 6.72 2.58
N VAL A 83 4.38 7.80 3.22
CA VAL A 83 5.21 8.93 3.68
C VAL A 83 5.13 9.09 5.20
N ASN A 84 5.06 7.97 5.93
CA ASN A 84 4.85 7.98 7.39
C ASN A 84 5.95 8.71 8.17
N GLN A 85 7.17 8.70 7.64
CA GLN A 85 8.31 9.39 8.23
C GLN A 85 8.18 10.91 8.08
N GLY A 86 7.38 11.40 7.13
CA GLY A 86 7.30 12.80 6.71
C GLY A 86 7.94 13.02 5.34
N HIS A 87 7.39 13.98 4.58
CA HIS A 87 7.87 14.35 3.26
C HIS A 87 9.31 14.83 3.31
N CYS A 88 10.13 14.36 2.36
CA CYS A 88 11.51 14.82 2.18
C CYS A 88 12.38 14.69 3.44
N HIS A 89 12.20 13.61 4.21
CA HIS A 89 12.94 13.38 5.45
C HIS A 89 14.47 13.49 5.23
N PRO A 90 15.19 14.37 5.95
CA PRO A 90 16.59 14.70 5.65
C PRO A 90 17.53 13.48 5.72
N LYS A 91 17.35 12.61 6.71
CA LYS A 91 18.11 11.35 6.83
C LYS A 91 17.92 10.41 5.63
N ILE A 92 16.69 10.26 5.14
CA ILE A 92 16.35 9.36 4.02
C ILE A 92 16.86 9.95 2.70
N LEU A 93 16.66 11.26 2.47
CA LEU A 93 17.18 11.95 1.29
C LEU A 93 18.71 11.91 1.23
N LYS A 94 19.39 12.07 2.36
CA LYS A 94 20.85 11.95 2.43
C LYS A 94 21.31 10.55 1.99
N ALA A 95 20.66 9.48 2.49
CA ALA A 95 20.98 8.11 2.09
C ALA A 95 20.77 7.88 0.58
N LEU A 96 19.68 8.42 0.02
CA LEU A 96 19.43 8.40 -1.43
C LEU A 96 20.57 9.08 -2.19
N GLN A 97 20.91 10.32 -1.83
CA GLN A 97 21.91 11.14 -2.52
C GLN A 97 23.30 10.50 -2.48
N GLU A 98 23.74 10.05 -1.31
CA GLU A 98 25.04 9.40 -1.12
C GLU A 98 25.14 8.09 -1.91
N GLN A 99 24.08 7.27 -1.90
CA GLN A 99 24.09 6.02 -2.65
C GLN A 99 23.96 6.24 -4.16
N ALA A 100 23.21 7.25 -4.61
CA ALA A 100 23.06 7.61 -6.02
C ALA A 100 24.39 8.01 -6.67
N GLN A 101 25.28 8.67 -5.91
CA GLN A 101 26.62 9.04 -6.37
C GLN A 101 27.60 7.86 -6.43
N ARG A 102 27.24 6.71 -5.84
CA ARG A 102 28.08 5.51 -5.79
C ARG A 102 27.64 4.43 -6.77
N LEU A 103 26.42 3.92 -6.60
CA LEU A 103 25.86 2.84 -7.42
C LEU A 103 24.35 2.76 -7.23
N THR A 104 23.61 2.76 -8.34
CA THR A 104 22.14 2.77 -8.32
C THR A 104 21.56 1.37 -8.51
N VAL A 105 22.03 0.64 -9.52
CA VAL A 105 21.56 -0.69 -9.90
C VAL A 105 22.72 -1.57 -10.35
N SER A 106 22.77 -2.81 -9.86
CA SER A 106 23.73 -3.83 -10.28
C SER A 106 23.06 -5.01 -10.98
N SER A 107 21.72 -5.06 -11.03
CA SER A 107 20.93 -6.31 -11.15
C SER A 107 21.25 -7.34 -10.05
N ARG A 108 20.50 -8.43 -10.02
CA ARG A 108 20.77 -9.61 -9.17
C ARG A 108 21.75 -10.61 -9.80
N ALA A 109 22.23 -10.34 -11.02
CA ALA A 109 23.28 -11.14 -11.67
C ALA A 109 24.66 -10.87 -11.06
N PHE A 110 24.85 -9.69 -10.46
CA PHE A 110 26.08 -9.32 -9.74
C PHE A 110 25.76 -9.06 -8.27
N TYR A 111 26.71 -9.38 -7.39
CA TYR A 111 26.64 -8.95 -6.01
C TYR A 111 26.83 -7.44 -5.89
N ASN A 112 26.27 -6.86 -4.83
CA ASN A 112 26.52 -5.49 -4.43
C ASN A 112 26.69 -5.40 -2.91
N ASP A 113 27.25 -4.30 -2.44
CA ASP A 113 27.63 -4.07 -1.05
C ASP A 113 26.49 -3.54 -0.15
N ARG A 114 25.29 -3.33 -0.69
CA ARG A 114 24.14 -2.75 0.05
C ARG A 114 23.02 -3.74 0.30
N PHE A 115 22.68 -4.57 -0.67
CA PHE A 115 21.59 -5.53 -0.54
C PHE A 115 21.81 -6.56 0.58
N PRO A 116 23.00 -7.18 0.74
CA PRO A 116 23.25 -8.10 1.85
C PRO A 116 23.07 -7.44 3.22
N VAL A 117 23.50 -6.18 3.36
CA VAL A 117 23.34 -5.39 4.60
C VAL A 117 21.87 -5.10 4.87
N PHE A 118 21.10 -4.72 3.85
CA PHE A 118 19.66 -4.56 3.99
C PHE A 118 18.97 -5.87 4.38
N ALA A 119 19.36 -6.98 3.74
CA ALA A 119 18.80 -8.29 4.01
C ALA A 119 19.02 -8.71 5.47
N GLU A 120 20.23 -8.55 5.99
CA GLU A 120 20.55 -8.78 7.41
C GLU A 120 19.75 -7.83 8.33
N TYR A 121 19.70 -6.55 8.00
CA TYR A 121 19.02 -5.55 8.83
C TYR A 121 17.52 -5.85 8.98
N VAL A 122 16.83 -6.09 7.86
CA VAL A 122 15.38 -6.30 7.85
C VAL A 122 14.99 -7.65 8.46
N THR A 123 15.77 -8.70 8.23
CA THR A 123 15.53 -10.02 8.83
C THR A 123 15.72 -9.98 10.34
N ASN A 124 16.79 -9.34 10.84
CA ASN A 124 17.03 -9.16 12.27
C ASN A 124 15.96 -8.28 12.94
N MET A 125 15.50 -7.24 12.25
CA MET A 125 14.50 -6.31 12.80
C MET A 125 13.13 -6.97 12.99
N PHE A 126 12.71 -7.83 12.06
CA PHE A 126 11.39 -8.44 12.06
C PHE A 126 11.36 -9.92 12.48
N GLY A 127 12.53 -10.53 12.72
CA GLY A 127 12.63 -11.91 13.23
C GLY A 127 12.34 -13.00 12.20
N TYR A 128 12.71 -12.80 10.94
CA TYR A 128 12.54 -13.79 9.86
C TYR A 128 13.89 -14.29 9.35
N ASP A 129 13.95 -15.50 8.80
CA ASP A 129 15.22 -16.03 8.27
C ASP A 129 15.70 -15.33 6.98
N MET A 130 14.77 -14.96 6.10
CA MET A 130 15.10 -14.52 4.74
C MET A 130 14.18 -13.42 4.22
N VAL A 131 14.70 -12.63 3.27
CA VAL A 131 13.96 -11.59 2.55
C VAL A 131 14.11 -11.74 1.04
N LEU A 132 13.02 -11.49 0.31
CA LEU A 132 13.01 -11.31 -1.13
C LEU A 132 12.47 -9.90 -1.48
N PRO A 133 13.36 -8.95 -1.86
CA PRO A 133 12.93 -7.59 -2.20
C PRO A 133 12.35 -7.49 -3.61
N MET A 134 11.32 -6.67 -3.74
CA MET A 134 10.68 -6.27 -4.99
C MET A 134 10.54 -4.73 -5.01
N ASN A 135 9.77 -4.17 -5.95
CA ASN A 135 9.68 -2.72 -6.14
C ASN A 135 8.35 -2.16 -5.66
N THR A 136 7.24 -2.87 -5.92
CA THR A 136 5.89 -2.42 -5.54
C THR A 136 5.22 -3.40 -4.60
N GLY A 137 4.19 -2.94 -3.88
CA GLY A 137 3.36 -3.80 -3.05
C GLY A 137 2.74 -4.96 -3.85
N ALA A 138 2.21 -4.68 -5.04
CA ALA A 138 1.61 -5.69 -5.91
C ALA A 138 2.62 -6.78 -6.32
N GLU A 139 3.88 -6.42 -6.61
CA GLU A 139 4.94 -7.41 -6.86
C GLU A 139 5.29 -8.23 -5.60
N GLY A 140 5.24 -7.61 -4.41
CA GLY A 140 5.39 -8.30 -3.14
C GLY A 140 4.31 -9.36 -2.94
N VAL A 141 3.05 -9.02 -3.24
CA VAL A 141 1.93 -9.96 -3.20
C VAL A 141 2.09 -11.06 -4.23
N GLU A 142 2.36 -10.75 -5.50
CA GLU A 142 2.62 -11.78 -6.53
C GLU A 142 3.75 -12.74 -6.12
N THR A 143 4.78 -12.22 -5.46
CA THR A 143 5.89 -13.01 -4.91
C THR A 143 5.41 -13.94 -3.80
N ALA A 144 4.63 -13.44 -2.85
CA ALA A 144 4.06 -14.24 -1.77
C ALA A 144 3.10 -15.32 -2.30
N LEU A 145 2.28 -15.02 -3.31
CA LEU A 145 1.40 -16.00 -3.96
C LEU A 145 2.19 -17.11 -4.65
N LYS A 146 3.29 -16.75 -5.36
CA LYS A 146 4.18 -17.74 -5.97
C LYS A 146 4.88 -18.62 -4.93
N LEU A 147 5.38 -18.01 -3.85
CA LEU A 147 5.98 -18.74 -2.72
C LEU A 147 4.97 -19.73 -2.13
N ALA A 148 3.76 -19.26 -1.82
CA ALA A 148 2.71 -20.09 -1.25
C ALA A 148 2.34 -21.28 -2.12
N ARG A 149 2.07 -21.05 -3.41
CA ARG A 149 1.74 -22.15 -4.33
C ARG A 149 2.89 -23.15 -4.43
N LYS A 150 4.13 -22.67 -4.55
CA LYS A 150 5.30 -23.55 -4.68
C LYS A 150 5.56 -24.35 -3.41
N TRP A 151 5.47 -23.72 -2.24
CA TRP A 151 5.52 -24.39 -0.94
C TRP A 151 4.38 -25.42 -0.80
N GLY A 152 3.17 -25.06 -1.24
CA GLY A 152 2.01 -25.93 -1.28
C GLY A 152 2.26 -27.24 -2.04
N TYR A 153 2.87 -27.14 -3.23
CA TYR A 153 3.23 -28.31 -4.04
C TYR A 153 4.41 -29.10 -3.47
N GLU A 154 5.48 -28.42 -3.03
CA GLU A 154 6.74 -29.07 -2.68
C GLU A 154 6.78 -29.59 -1.24
N LYS A 155 6.16 -28.87 -0.30
CA LYS A 155 6.20 -29.15 1.14
C LYS A 155 4.91 -29.77 1.63
N LYS A 156 3.78 -29.11 1.34
CA LYS A 156 2.45 -29.60 1.74
C LYS A 156 1.92 -30.75 0.87
N ARG A 157 2.51 -30.96 -0.32
CA ARG A 157 2.15 -32.02 -1.28
C ARG A 157 0.73 -31.90 -1.85
N ILE A 158 0.26 -30.66 -2.03
CA ILE A 158 -0.95 -30.40 -2.80
C ILE A 158 -0.76 -30.96 -4.23
N PRO A 159 -1.75 -31.63 -4.84
CA PRO A 159 -1.67 -32.07 -6.22
C PRO A 159 -1.37 -30.92 -7.18
N LYS A 160 -0.68 -31.24 -8.27
CA LYS A 160 -0.24 -30.25 -9.25
C LYS A 160 -1.44 -29.45 -9.79
N ASP A 161 -1.27 -28.14 -9.86
CA ASP A 161 -2.26 -27.17 -10.39
C ASP A 161 -3.56 -27.06 -9.56
N GLU A 162 -3.60 -27.64 -8.35
CA GLU A 162 -4.76 -27.62 -7.45
C GLU A 162 -4.59 -26.73 -6.21
N ALA A 163 -3.50 -25.95 -6.11
CA ALA A 163 -3.29 -25.07 -4.96
C ALA A 163 -4.31 -23.93 -4.90
N ILE A 164 -4.96 -23.81 -3.74
CA ILE A 164 -5.92 -22.78 -3.41
C ILE A 164 -5.27 -21.71 -2.52
N ILE A 165 -5.52 -20.45 -2.83
CA ILE A 165 -5.26 -19.31 -1.94
C ILE A 165 -6.60 -18.78 -1.44
N VAL A 166 -6.73 -18.58 -0.14
CA VAL A 166 -7.92 -17.95 0.46
C VAL A 166 -7.59 -16.47 0.75
N SER A 167 -8.52 -15.56 0.44
CA SER A 167 -8.42 -14.13 0.75
C SER A 167 -9.70 -13.61 1.42
N CYS A 168 -9.66 -12.39 1.94
CA CYS A 168 -10.84 -11.73 2.50
C CYS A 168 -11.59 -10.88 1.47
N CYS A 169 -12.92 -10.88 1.50
CA CYS A 169 -13.68 -9.84 0.83
C CYS A 169 -13.37 -8.46 1.45
N GLY A 170 -13.34 -7.42 0.61
CA GLY A 170 -12.85 -6.10 0.97
C GLY A 170 -11.33 -5.92 0.82
N CYS A 171 -10.56 -6.97 0.53
CA CYS A 171 -9.10 -6.86 0.45
C CYS A 171 -8.63 -5.93 -0.69
N PHE A 172 -7.51 -5.24 -0.44
CA PHE A 172 -6.73 -4.57 -1.47
C PHE A 172 -5.27 -4.99 -1.39
N HIS A 173 -4.89 -5.88 -2.30
CA HIS A 173 -3.52 -6.41 -2.39
C HIS A 173 -2.76 -5.87 -3.62
N GLY A 174 -3.36 -4.96 -4.39
CA GLY A 174 -2.81 -4.42 -5.64
C GLY A 174 -3.71 -4.61 -6.87
N ARG A 175 -3.14 -4.42 -8.06
CA ARG A 175 -3.89 -4.28 -9.33
C ARG A 175 -3.42 -5.19 -10.47
N THR A 176 -2.54 -6.16 -10.23
CA THR A 176 -2.16 -7.16 -11.25
C THR A 176 -3.27 -8.19 -11.46
N LEU A 177 -3.30 -8.88 -12.61
CA LEU A 177 -4.32 -9.90 -12.90
C LEU A 177 -4.37 -11.01 -11.83
N GLY A 178 -3.22 -11.47 -11.33
CA GLY A 178 -3.16 -12.48 -10.28
C GLY A 178 -3.76 -11.98 -8.97
N VAL A 179 -3.42 -10.76 -8.59
CA VAL A 179 -3.87 -10.12 -7.36
C VAL A 179 -5.36 -9.78 -7.38
N ILE A 180 -5.87 -9.17 -8.46
CA ILE A 180 -7.31 -8.82 -8.54
C ILE A 180 -8.20 -10.07 -8.55
N SER A 181 -7.64 -11.25 -8.87
CA SER A 181 -8.37 -12.53 -8.78
C SER A 181 -8.77 -12.89 -7.34
N LEU A 182 -8.06 -12.36 -6.35
CA LEU A 182 -8.37 -12.47 -4.92
C LEU A 182 -9.50 -11.53 -4.47
N SER A 183 -9.85 -10.52 -5.27
CA SER A 183 -10.77 -9.46 -4.87
C SER A 183 -12.25 -9.86 -5.03
N CYS A 184 -13.10 -9.32 -4.15
CA CYS A 184 -14.56 -9.31 -4.29
C CYS A 184 -15.08 -8.01 -4.92
N ASP A 185 -14.20 -7.04 -5.21
CA ASP A 185 -14.57 -5.76 -5.82
C ASP A 185 -14.82 -5.92 -7.33
N ASN A 186 -16.05 -5.62 -7.73
CA ASN A 186 -16.48 -5.67 -9.13
C ASN A 186 -15.76 -4.62 -9.98
N GLU A 187 -15.47 -3.43 -9.44
CA GLU A 187 -14.74 -2.40 -10.19
C GLU A 187 -13.29 -2.79 -10.43
N ALA A 188 -12.68 -3.54 -9.49
CA ALA A 188 -11.35 -4.08 -9.67
C ALA A 188 -11.25 -5.22 -10.70
N THR A 189 -12.35 -5.92 -10.99
CA THR A 189 -12.31 -7.19 -11.78
C THR A 189 -13.07 -7.14 -13.11
N ARG A 190 -14.05 -6.24 -13.26
CA ARG A 190 -14.90 -6.15 -14.45
C ARG A 190 -14.09 -5.83 -15.71
N GLY A 191 -14.16 -6.71 -16.70
CA GLY A 191 -13.54 -6.52 -18.02
C GLY A 191 -12.09 -7.01 -18.14
N PHE A 192 -11.52 -7.60 -17.08
CA PHE A 192 -10.13 -8.11 -17.08
C PHE A 192 -10.02 -9.64 -17.15
N GLY A 193 -11.13 -10.34 -17.41
CA GLY A 193 -11.17 -11.80 -17.44
C GLY A 193 -10.43 -12.42 -18.64
N PRO A 194 -10.06 -13.72 -18.56
CA PRO A 194 -10.27 -14.62 -17.42
C PRO A 194 -9.32 -14.34 -16.25
N LEU A 195 -9.85 -14.41 -15.03
CA LEU A 195 -9.08 -14.26 -13.80
C LEU A 195 -8.31 -15.55 -13.46
N LEU A 196 -7.27 -15.44 -12.63
CA LEU A 196 -6.47 -16.57 -12.18
C LEU A 196 -7.34 -17.53 -11.35
N PRO A 197 -7.40 -18.83 -11.68
CA PRO A 197 -8.12 -19.81 -10.88
C PRO A 197 -7.36 -20.18 -9.58
N GLY A 198 -8.00 -20.98 -8.72
CA GLY A 198 -7.42 -21.45 -7.46
C GLY A 198 -7.49 -20.42 -6.34
N ASN A 199 -8.59 -19.66 -6.26
CA ASN A 199 -8.82 -18.65 -5.23
C ASN A 199 -10.18 -18.84 -4.58
N LEU A 200 -10.25 -18.76 -3.25
CA LEU A 200 -11.49 -18.71 -2.46
C LEU A 200 -11.53 -17.44 -1.63
N LYS A 201 -12.74 -17.01 -1.27
CA LYS A 201 -12.98 -15.78 -0.51
C LYS A 201 -13.78 -16.09 0.75
N VAL A 202 -13.48 -15.35 1.81
CA VAL A 202 -14.21 -15.35 3.08
C VAL A 202 -14.45 -13.91 3.53
N ASP A 203 -15.46 -13.65 4.34
CA ASP A 203 -15.66 -12.32 4.89
C ASP A 203 -14.56 -11.98 5.92
N PHE A 204 -14.09 -10.73 5.90
CA PHE A 204 -13.11 -10.25 6.86
C PHE A 204 -13.71 -10.26 8.27
N GLY A 205 -12.96 -10.78 9.25
CA GLY A 205 -13.44 -10.92 10.63
C GLY A 205 -14.21 -12.21 10.94
N ASP A 206 -14.56 -13.04 9.95
CA ASP A 206 -15.29 -14.29 10.17
C ASP A 206 -14.35 -15.52 10.26
N ALA A 207 -13.81 -15.76 11.46
CA ALA A 207 -12.94 -16.91 11.71
C ALA A 207 -13.67 -18.26 11.63
N GLU A 208 -14.98 -18.31 11.89
CA GLU A 208 -15.76 -19.54 11.82
C GLU A 208 -16.00 -19.98 10.37
N ALA A 209 -16.31 -19.04 9.47
CA ALA A 209 -16.37 -19.30 8.03
C ALA A 209 -15.01 -19.71 7.49
N LEU A 210 -13.92 -19.06 7.92
CA LEU A 210 -12.57 -19.46 7.54
C LEU A 210 -12.28 -20.91 7.95
N GLU A 211 -12.60 -21.29 9.19
CA GLU A 211 -12.37 -22.67 9.66
C GLU A 211 -13.22 -23.68 8.87
N ARG A 212 -14.46 -23.33 8.49
CA ARG A 212 -15.31 -24.19 7.64
C ARG A 212 -14.67 -24.44 6.28
N ILE A 213 -14.16 -23.41 5.61
CA ILE A 213 -13.44 -23.54 4.34
C ILE A 213 -12.22 -24.45 4.50
N PHE A 214 -11.47 -24.30 5.59
CA PHE A 214 -10.28 -25.11 5.86
C PHE A 214 -10.62 -26.56 6.22
N LYS A 215 -11.73 -26.82 6.91
CA LYS A 215 -12.23 -28.19 7.14
C LYS A 215 -12.56 -28.90 5.83
N GLU A 216 -13.19 -28.20 4.90
CA GLU A 216 -13.64 -28.79 3.63
C GLU A 216 -12.48 -28.96 2.63
N LYS A 217 -11.57 -27.98 2.54
CA LYS A 217 -10.57 -27.89 1.45
C LYS A 217 -9.14 -27.75 1.93
N GLY A 218 -8.88 -27.91 3.22
CA GLY A 218 -7.59 -27.66 3.87
C GLY A 218 -6.42 -28.39 3.21
N GLU A 219 -6.64 -29.59 2.68
CA GLU A 219 -5.61 -30.37 1.97
C GLU A 219 -5.12 -29.70 0.69
N HIS A 220 -5.94 -28.86 0.05
CA HIS A 220 -5.61 -28.12 -1.18
C HIS A 220 -5.28 -26.64 -0.93
N ILE A 221 -5.46 -26.13 0.29
CA ILE A 221 -5.19 -24.72 0.61
C ILE A 221 -3.70 -24.53 0.91
N ALA A 222 -3.02 -23.73 0.10
CA ALA A 222 -1.62 -23.40 0.29
C ALA A 222 -1.44 -22.24 1.29
N ALA A 223 -2.27 -21.20 1.17
CA ALA A 223 -2.18 -20.03 2.04
C ALA A 223 -3.53 -19.34 2.27
N PHE A 224 -3.58 -18.57 3.35
CA PHE A 224 -4.55 -17.51 3.57
C PHE A 224 -3.81 -16.18 3.66
N ILE A 225 -4.22 -15.24 2.80
CA ILE A 225 -3.68 -13.88 2.75
C ILE A 225 -4.72 -12.91 3.32
N LEU A 226 -4.26 -12.03 4.22
CA LEU A 226 -5.08 -11.00 4.84
C LEU A 226 -4.29 -9.73 5.08
N GLU A 227 -4.98 -8.60 5.08
CA GLU A 227 -4.50 -7.38 5.74
C GLU A 227 -4.86 -7.49 7.24
N PRO A 228 -3.95 -7.16 8.18
CA PRO A 228 -4.32 -7.14 9.61
C PRO A 228 -5.41 -6.13 9.95
N ILE A 229 -5.44 -5.00 9.22
CA ILE A 229 -6.50 -3.99 9.19
C ILE A 229 -6.73 -3.69 7.71
N GLN A 230 -7.96 -3.81 7.20
CA GLN A 230 -8.22 -3.52 5.79
C GLN A 230 -8.18 -2.01 5.56
N GLY A 231 -7.19 -1.53 4.81
CA GLY A 231 -6.96 -0.11 4.61
C GLY A 231 -7.96 0.50 3.63
N GLU A 232 -7.90 0.06 2.38
CA GLU A 232 -8.71 0.60 1.28
C GLU A 232 -10.21 0.29 1.42
N ALA A 233 -10.59 -0.70 2.23
CA ALA A 233 -11.98 -1.00 2.58
C ALA A 233 -12.62 0.04 3.51
N GLY A 234 -11.86 1.05 3.96
CA GLY A 234 -12.32 2.08 4.88
C GLY A 234 -11.77 1.95 6.30
N VAL A 235 -10.53 1.47 6.44
CA VAL A 235 -9.85 1.31 7.75
C VAL A 235 -10.66 0.40 8.69
N ILE A 236 -10.91 -0.82 8.24
CA ILE A 236 -11.72 -1.79 8.98
C ILE A 236 -10.83 -2.59 9.94
N PHE A 237 -11.05 -2.37 11.23
CA PHE A 237 -10.40 -3.15 12.28
C PHE A 237 -11.07 -4.54 12.40
N PRO A 238 -10.28 -5.61 12.60
CA PRO A 238 -10.85 -6.92 12.83
C PRO A 238 -11.49 -7.00 14.23
N PRO A 239 -12.43 -7.94 14.46
CA PRO A 239 -12.92 -8.25 15.80
C PRO A 239 -11.79 -8.69 16.75
N ASP A 240 -11.98 -8.47 18.05
CA ASP A 240 -11.04 -8.90 19.07
C ASP A 240 -10.76 -10.41 18.97
N GLY A 241 -9.47 -10.77 19.04
CA GLY A 241 -9.02 -12.17 18.95
C GLY A 241 -9.01 -12.77 17.54
N TYR A 242 -9.52 -12.07 16.52
CA TYR A 242 -9.59 -12.60 15.14
C TYR A 242 -8.23 -13.05 14.60
N LEU A 243 -7.19 -12.20 14.68
CA LEU A 243 -5.86 -12.54 14.15
C LEU A 243 -5.24 -13.75 14.85
N LYS A 244 -5.51 -13.90 16.16
CA LYS A 244 -5.09 -15.06 16.93
C LYS A 244 -5.81 -16.33 16.46
N ALA A 245 -7.13 -16.26 16.28
CA ALA A 245 -7.92 -17.37 15.76
C ALA A 245 -7.46 -17.77 14.35
N VAL A 246 -7.21 -16.82 13.45
CA VAL A 246 -6.64 -17.06 12.12
C VAL A 246 -5.31 -17.81 12.22
N ARG A 247 -4.41 -17.37 13.11
CA ARG A 247 -3.10 -18.02 13.28
C ARG A 247 -3.24 -19.47 13.73
N ASP A 248 -4.15 -19.73 14.66
CA ASP A 248 -4.42 -21.06 15.20
C ASP A 248 -5.04 -21.97 14.14
N ILE A 249 -6.00 -21.45 13.35
CA ILE A 249 -6.58 -22.15 12.20
C ILE A 249 -5.49 -22.49 11.17
N CYS A 250 -4.68 -21.52 10.75
CA CYS A 250 -3.61 -21.75 9.79
C CYS A 250 -2.61 -22.82 10.27
N SER A 251 -2.26 -22.80 11.56
CA SER A 251 -1.41 -23.84 12.16
C SER A 251 -2.07 -25.23 12.10
N LYS A 252 -3.33 -25.32 12.51
CA LYS A 252 -4.08 -26.59 12.60
C LYS A 252 -4.16 -27.32 11.26
N TYR A 253 -4.33 -26.59 10.16
CA TYR A 253 -4.46 -27.18 8.81
C TYR A 253 -3.18 -27.12 7.98
N ASN A 254 -2.04 -26.75 8.59
CA ASN A 254 -0.76 -26.56 7.92
C ASN A 254 -0.91 -25.66 6.67
N VAL A 255 -1.43 -24.46 6.86
CA VAL A 255 -1.65 -23.44 5.81
C VAL A 255 -0.76 -22.24 6.12
N LEU A 256 -0.13 -21.66 5.10
CA LEU A 256 0.64 -20.44 5.31
C LEU A 256 -0.27 -19.24 5.59
N MET A 257 -0.05 -18.57 6.71
CA MET A 257 -0.64 -17.26 6.98
C MET A 257 0.26 -16.20 6.37
N ILE A 258 -0.26 -15.41 5.44
CA ILE A 258 0.43 -14.30 4.77
C ILE A 258 -0.21 -12.99 5.23
N ALA A 259 0.53 -12.15 5.95
CA ALA A 259 0.06 -10.82 6.30
C ALA A 259 0.55 -9.80 5.27
N ASP A 260 -0.40 -9.17 4.60
CA ASP A 260 -0.16 -7.97 3.80
C ASP A 260 -0.05 -6.78 4.76
N GLU A 261 1.19 -6.43 5.07
CA GLU A 261 1.58 -5.36 5.98
C GLU A 261 2.11 -4.15 5.17
N ILE A 262 1.75 -4.05 3.89
CA ILE A 262 2.19 -2.96 3.03
C ILE A 262 1.70 -1.61 3.57
N GLN A 263 0.48 -1.55 4.10
CA GLN A 263 -0.11 -0.32 4.66
C GLN A 263 -0.01 -0.24 6.19
N THR A 264 -0.11 -1.37 6.89
CA THR A 264 -0.16 -1.44 8.36
C THR A 264 1.21 -1.66 9.02
N GLY A 265 2.17 -2.24 8.28
CA GLY A 265 3.29 -3.04 8.80
C GLY A 265 4.33 -2.40 9.66
N LEU A 266 4.86 -1.24 9.28
CA LEU A 266 6.07 -0.75 9.96
C LEU A 266 5.80 -0.32 11.41
N PHE A 267 4.53 -0.13 11.78
CA PHE A 267 4.11 0.22 13.14
C PHE A 267 3.29 -0.89 13.80
N TYR A 268 2.40 -1.54 13.04
CA TYR A 268 1.53 -2.57 13.59
C TYR A 268 2.32 -3.86 13.89
N LEU A 269 3.16 -4.34 12.97
CA LEU A 269 3.91 -5.60 13.13
C LEU A 269 4.85 -5.58 14.35
N LEU A 270 5.43 -4.42 14.68
CA LEU A 270 6.27 -4.23 15.86
C LEU A 270 5.46 -4.19 17.17
N SER A 271 4.14 -4.07 17.07
CA SER A 271 3.20 -3.98 18.19
C SER A 271 2.36 -5.26 18.38
N ILE A 272 2.38 -6.20 17.41
CA ILE A 272 1.66 -7.47 17.52
C ILE A 272 2.38 -8.39 18.53
N PRO A 273 1.63 -9.08 19.42
CA PRO A 273 2.20 -10.08 20.31
C PRO A 273 2.95 -11.20 19.55
N PRO A 274 4.13 -11.66 20.00
CA PRO A 274 4.88 -12.73 19.36
C PRO A 274 4.10 -14.04 19.13
N CYS A 275 3.04 -14.29 19.91
CA CYS A 275 2.18 -15.47 19.75
C CYS A 275 1.32 -15.47 18.47
N ILE A 276 1.30 -14.36 17.73
CA ILE A 276 0.70 -14.20 16.40
C ILE A 276 1.82 -14.07 15.34
N THR A 277 2.94 -14.78 15.52
CA THR A 277 4.01 -14.81 14.51
C THR A 277 3.43 -15.31 13.19
N VAL A 278 3.44 -14.43 12.19
CA VAL A 278 2.98 -14.70 10.83
C VAL A 278 4.10 -15.43 10.08
N LEU A 279 3.76 -16.40 9.22
CA LEU A 279 4.77 -17.19 8.51
C LEU A 279 5.36 -16.47 7.30
N THR A 280 4.63 -15.52 6.73
CA THR A 280 5.10 -14.68 5.63
C THR A 280 4.51 -13.28 5.75
N VAL A 281 5.34 -12.26 5.62
CA VAL A 281 4.94 -10.85 5.69
C VAL A 281 5.35 -10.14 4.41
N ILE A 282 4.50 -9.22 3.96
CA ILE A 282 4.75 -8.35 2.82
C ILE A 282 4.86 -6.91 3.31
N LEU A 283 5.99 -6.27 3.05
CA LEU A 283 6.25 -4.86 3.36
C LEU A 283 6.31 -4.04 2.08
N GLY A 284 5.94 -2.76 2.15
CA GLY A 284 6.00 -1.82 1.04
C GLY A 284 5.83 -0.38 1.52
N LYS A 285 5.32 0.50 0.64
CA LYS A 285 4.95 1.89 0.96
C LYS A 285 6.02 2.61 1.80
N ALA A 286 5.78 2.80 3.10
CA ALA A 286 6.70 3.48 4.02
C ALA A 286 8.08 2.82 4.12
N LEU A 287 8.27 1.59 3.65
CA LEU A 287 9.60 0.97 3.56
C LEU A 287 10.55 1.85 2.73
N GLY A 288 10.05 2.47 1.66
CA GLY A 288 10.80 3.41 0.83
C GLY A 288 10.84 4.85 1.35
N GLY A 289 10.18 5.13 2.48
CA GLY A 289 10.11 6.46 3.09
C GLY A 289 9.50 7.54 2.20
N GLY A 290 8.64 7.17 1.25
CA GLY A 290 8.08 8.07 0.23
C GLY A 290 9.07 8.53 -0.84
N VAL A 291 10.30 8.00 -0.85
CA VAL A 291 11.39 8.46 -1.73
C VAL A 291 11.60 7.53 -2.92
N ILE A 292 11.52 6.22 -2.72
CA ILE A 292 11.71 5.22 -3.79
C ILE A 292 10.75 4.04 -3.63
N PRO A 293 10.19 3.50 -4.72
CA PRO A 293 9.42 2.27 -4.67
C PRO A 293 10.30 1.10 -4.22
N VAL A 294 9.92 0.47 -3.11
CA VAL A 294 10.53 -0.76 -2.62
C VAL A 294 9.49 -1.57 -1.85
N SER A 295 9.54 -2.88 -2.01
CA SER A 295 8.77 -3.83 -1.22
C SER A 295 9.65 -5.01 -0.82
N ALA A 296 9.22 -5.78 0.18
CA ALA A 296 9.96 -6.93 0.66
C ALA A 296 8.99 -8.02 1.12
N VAL A 297 9.27 -9.27 0.73
CA VAL A 297 8.61 -10.44 1.30
C VAL A 297 9.56 -11.09 2.29
N LEU A 298 9.13 -11.23 3.53
CA LEU A 298 9.86 -11.88 4.62
C LEU A 298 9.22 -13.24 4.91
N ALA A 299 10.02 -14.28 5.04
CA ALA A 299 9.56 -15.62 5.42
C ALA A 299 10.72 -16.47 5.95
N ASP A 300 10.37 -17.58 6.60
CA ASP A 300 11.34 -18.58 7.02
C ASP A 300 11.97 -19.32 5.82
N LYS A 301 13.13 -19.95 6.05
CA LYS A 301 13.86 -20.70 5.02
C LYS A 301 13.01 -21.79 4.35
N ASP A 302 12.14 -22.46 5.10
CA ASP A 302 11.29 -23.54 4.55
C ASP A 302 10.37 -23.06 3.43
N VAL A 303 9.90 -21.81 3.51
CA VAL A 303 9.07 -21.16 2.49
C VAL A 303 9.95 -20.47 1.44
N MET A 304 10.88 -19.62 1.87
CA MET A 304 11.65 -18.76 0.95
C MET A 304 12.51 -19.56 -0.02
N LEU A 305 13.15 -20.64 0.45
CA LEU A 305 14.01 -21.50 -0.36
C LEU A 305 13.22 -22.46 -1.28
N CYS A 306 11.89 -22.40 -1.29
CA CYS A 306 11.15 -23.07 -2.36
C CYS A 306 11.52 -22.44 -3.71
N ILE A 307 11.60 -21.11 -3.84
CA ILE A 307 12.01 -20.46 -5.09
C ILE A 307 13.51 -20.67 -5.35
N GLN A 308 13.84 -21.26 -6.50
CA GLN A 308 15.20 -21.55 -6.95
C GLN A 308 15.67 -20.57 -8.04
N PRO A 309 16.99 -20.48 -8.31
CA PRO A 309 17.53 -19.64 -9.38
C PRO A 309 16.79 -19.83 -10.72
N GLY A 310 16.40 -18.73 -11.35
CA GLY A 310 15.67 -18.71 -12.62
C GLY A 310 14.14 -18.80 -12.52
N GLN A 311 13.57 -19.07 -11.35
CA GLN A 311 12.10 -19.23 -11.18
C GLN A 311 11.36 -17.94 -10.79
N HIS A 312 12.10 -16.96 -10.27
CA HIS A 312 11.60 -15.64 -9.92
C HIS A 312 12.74 -14.62 -10.10
N GLY A 313 12.40 -13.38 -10.43
CA GLY A 313 13.40 -12.32 -10.57
C GLY A 313 12.75 -10.96 -10.79
N SER A 314 13.55 -9.92 -10.58
CA SER A 314 13.19 -8.52 -10.82
C SER A 314 14.46 -7.75 -11.17
N THR A 315 14.39 -6.88 -12.18
CA THR A 315 15.53 -6.06 -12.61
C THR A 315 15.99 -5.12 -11.50
N PHE A 316 15.04 -4.51 -10.80
CA PHE A 316 15.29 -3.52 -9.74
C PHE A 316 15.14 -4.11 -8.32
N GLY A 317 14.60 -5.32 -8.17
CA GLY A 317 14.47 -5.98 -6.86
C GLY A 317 15.82 -6.17 -6.18
N GLY A 318 16.00 -5.56 -5.01
CA GLY A 318 17.25 -5.61 -4.25
C GLY A 318 18.38 -4.75 -4.83
N ASN A 319 18.04 -3.69 -5.56
CA ASN A 319 19.03 -2.73 -6.02
C ASN A 319 19.71 -1.98 -4.84
N PRO A 320 20.98 -1.54 -4.99
CA PRO A 320 21.71 -0.85 -3.92
C PRO A 320 21.05 0.44 -3.41
N MET A 321 20.42 1.22 -4.30
CA MET A 321 19.78 2.49 -3.93
C MET A 321 18.59 2.27 -3.01
N ALA A 322 17.64 1.42 -3.41
CA ALA A 322 16.49 1.06 -2.60
C ALA A 322 16.89 0.41 -1.28
N SER A 323 17.94 -0.43 -1.29
CA SER A 323 18.46 -1.06 -0.07
C SER A 323 18.97 -0.03 0.94
N ALA A 324 19.76 0.96 0.50
CA ALA A 324 20.26 2.03 1.37
C ALA A 324 19.13 2.93 1.90
N VAL A 325 18.18 3.29 1.04
CA VAL A 325 17.00 4.10 1.41
C VAL A 325 16.12 3.36 2.41
N ALA A 326 15.87 2.07 2.20
CA ALA A 326 15.04 1.25 3.07
C ALA A 326 15.64 1.11 4.48
N ILE A 327 16.97 0.93 4.60
CA ILE A 327 17.64 0.94 5.92
C ILE A 327 17.43 2.30 6.60
N ALA A 328 17.73 3.41 5.91
CA ALA A 328 17.60 4.75 6.49
C ALA A 328 16.15 5.04 6.93
N SER A 329 15.18 4.61 6.13
CA SER A 329 13.75 4.68 6.41
C SER A 329 13.34 3.92 7.68
N LEU A 330 13.80 2.67 7.83
CA LEU A 330 13.54 1.86 9.03
C LEU A 330 14.25 2.42 10.27
N GLU A 331 15.45 2.96 10.12
CA GLU A 331 16.17 3.61 11.21
C GLU A 331 15.47 4.88 11.69
N VAL A 332 14.85 5.67 10.80
CA VAL A 332 14.03 6.82 11.21
C VAL A 332 12.88 6.34 12.10
N ILE A 333 12.13 5.33 11.64
CA ILE A 333 11.01 4.76 12.41
C ILE A 333 11.45 4.33 13.81
N LYS A 334 12.59 3.62 13.90
CA LYS A 334 13.15 3.14 15.15
C LYS A 334 13.66 4.28 16.05
N ASN A 335 14.47 5.19 15.51
CA ASN A 335 15.18 6.20 16.30
C ASN A 335 14.26 7.34 16.75
N GLU A 336 13.27 7.70 15.92
CA GLU A 336 12.30 8.75 16.21
C GLU A 336 11.06 8.20 16.93
N ARG A 337 11.05 6.90 17.25
CA ARG A 337 9.98 6.22 17.99
C ARG A 337 8.61 6.47 17.35
N LEU A 338 8.54 6.25 16.04
CA LEU A 338 7.31 6.44 15.27
C LEU A 338 6.31 5.27 15.45
N VAL A 339 6.74 4.20 16.12
CA VAL A 339 5.87 3.09 16.53
C VAL A 339 5.11 3.53 17.78
N GLU A 340 3.82 3.81 17.61
CA GLU A 340 2.90 4.13 18.69
C GLU A 340 2.10 2.88 19.09
N SER A 341 1.79 2.76 20.37
CA SER A 341 0.90 1.72 20.87
C SER A 341 -0.54 1.93 20.35
N LEU A 342 -1.34 0.86 20.35
CA LEU A 342 -2.77 0.97 19.96
C LEU A 342 -3.52 2.00 20.81
N ASP A 343 -3.20 2.10 22.11
CA ASP A 343 -3.81 3.07 23.02
C ASP A 343 -3.44 4.52 22.63
N GLU A 344 -2.18 4.75 22.24
CA GLU A 344 -1.72 6.06 21.76
C GLU A 344 -2.41 6.45 20.45
N ILE A 345 -2.53 5.51 19.51
CA ILE A 345 -3.25 5.71 18.24
C ILE A 345 -4.72 6.04 18.52
N GLN A 346 -5.41 5.26 19.37
CA GLN A 346 -6.81 5.52 19.74
C GLN A 346 -6.98 6.90 20.39
N GLN A 347 -6.08 7.27 21.29
CA GLN A 347 -6.11 8.58 21.93
C GLN A 347 -5.84 9.71 20.91
N GLY A 348 -4.90 9.51 19.98
CA GLY A 348 -4.60 10.42 18.88
C GLY A 348 -5.80 10.61 17.95
N SER A 349 -6.45 9.52 17.55
CA SER A 349 -7.67 9.53 16.72
C SER A 349 -8.81 10.27 17.41
N LYS A 350 -9.01 10.06 18.72
CA LYS A 350 -10.03 10.79 19.49
C LYS A 350 -9.75 12.29 19.51
N VAL A 351 -8.51 12.69 19.80
CA VAL A 351 -8.11 14.11 19.80
C VAL A 351 -8.29 14.74 18.42
N LEU A 352 -7.93 14.03 17.35
CA LEU A 352 -8.15 14.50 16.00
C LEU A 352 -9.63 14.67 15.67
N ALA A 353 -10.47 13.70 16.07
CA ALA A 353 -11.92 13.80 15.90
C ALA A 353 -12.48 15.02 16.65
N ASP A 354 -12.07 15.23 17.90
CA ASP A 354 -12.46 16.41 18.68
C ASP A 354 -12.05 17.71 17.98
N VAL A 355 -10.83 17.79 17.42
CA VAL A 355 -10.39 18.98 16.64
C VAL A 355 -11.27 19.21 15.42
N LEU A 356 -11.61 18.16 14.67
CA LEU A 356 -12.42 18.26 13.45
C LEU A 356 -13.89 18.59 13.75
N GLU A 357 -14.47 18.09 14.82
CA GLU A 357 -15.88 18.27 15.16
C GLU A 357 -16.13 19.53 16.00
N ILE A 358 -15.21 19.89 16.89
CA ILE A 358 -15.41 20.93 17.90
C ILE A 358 -14.68 22.21 17.52
N ASP A 359 -13.41 22.12 17.13
CA ASP A 359 -12.56 23.29 16.92
C ASP A 359 -12.65 23.82 15.49
N LEU A 360 -12.63 22.94 14.49
CA LEU A 360 -12.66 23.31 13.08
C LEU A 360 -13.87 24.19 12.71
N PRO A 361 -15.11 23.94 13.20
CA PRO A 361 -16.24 24.84 12.94
C PRO A 361 -16.09 26.24 13.55
N LYS A 362 -15.25 26.38 14.59
CA LYS A 362 -14.98 27.65 15.29
C LYS A 362 -13.77 28.39 14.70
N LEU A 363 -12.93 27.71 13.91
CA LEU A 363 -11.77 28.33 13.29
C LEU A 363 -12.19 29.38 12.25
N GLN A 364 -11.43 30.48 12.20
CA GLN A 364 -11.67 31.55 11.24
C GLN A 364 -11.49 31.04 9.82
N LYS A 365 -12.44 31.37 8.93
CA LYS A 365 -12.38 31.02 7.50
C LYS A 365 -11.25 31.72 6.74
N THR A 366 -10.69 32.78 7.30
CA THR A 366 -9.58 33.54 6.70
C THR A 366 -8.41 33.61 7.66
N LYS A 367 -7.24 33.20 7.17
CA LYS A 367 -5.98 33.25 7.92
C LYS A 367 -5.57 34.72 8.16
N PRO A 368 -5.19 35.11 9.39
CA PRO A 368 -4.66 36.44 9.65
C PRO A 368 -3.38 36.71 8.84
N LYS A 369 -3.21 37.93 8.32
CA LYS A 369 -2.09 38.31 7.44
C LYS A 369 -0.70 38.18 8.09
N ASP A 370 -0.63 38.31 9.41
CA ASP A 370 0.64 38.42 10.17
C ASP A 370 0.80 37.32 11.23
N ALA A 371 0.44 36.08 10.91
CA ALA A 371 0.81 34.95 11.77
C ALA A 371 2.30 34.62 11.60
N ALA A 372 3.13 35.11 12.52
CA ALA A 372 4.54 34.74 12.59
C ALA A 372 4.68 33.20 12.65
N PRO A 373 5.66 32.60 11.96
CA PRO A 373 5.91 31.17 12.07
C PRO A 373 6.25 30.83 13.53
N VAL A 374 5.47 29.94 14.13
CA VAL A 374 5.79 29.38 15.44
C VAL A 374 7.11 28.63 15.28
N ALA A 375 8.13 29.04 16.04
CA ALA A 375 9.42 28.35 16.09
C ALA A 375 9.19 26.87 16.42
N SER A 376 9.94 25.96 15.78
CA SER A 376 9.76 24.51 15.98
C SER A 376 9.93 24.17 17.46
N SER A 377 8.83 23.84 18.10
CA SER A 377 8.79 23.27 19.45
C SER A 377 8.86 21.76 19.31
N ALA A 378 9.60 21.11 20.21
CA ALA A 378 9.34 19.71 20.49
C ALA A 378 7.87 19.56 20.90
N CYS A 379 7.18 18.55 20.41
CA CYS A 379 5.81 18.26 20.81
C CYS A 379 5.78 18.03 22.32
N ASP A 380 5.02 18.83 23.06
CA ASP A 380 4.95 18.76 24.53
C ASP A 380 4.50 17.39 25.07
N ARG A 381 3.85 16.59 24.23
CA ARG A 381 3.32 15.26 24.59
C ARG A 381 4.30 14.11 24.30
N CYS A 382 4.97 14.13 23.15
CA CYS A 382 5.86 13.02 22.76
C CYS A 382 7.34 13.41 22.68
N GLY A 383 7.68 14.68 22.94
CA GLY A 383 9.04 15.22 22.86
C GLY A 383 9.64 15.27 21.45
N ARG A 384 8.90 14.87 20.41
CA ARG A 384 9.38 14.85 19.02
C ARG A 384 9.51 16.25 18.47
N VAL A 385 10.66 16.58 17.87
CA VAL A 385 10.83 17.84 17.13
C VAL A 385 10.21 17.68 15.76
N LEU A 386 9.14 18.44 15.49
CA LEU A 386 8.55 18.52 14.15
C LEU A 386 9.54 19.28 13.26
N TYR A 387 10.13 18.60 12.27
CA TYR A 387 11.21 19.14 11.45
C TYR A 387 10.75 19.82 10.16
#